data_AF-A0A8T4UZD5-F1
#
_entry.id   AF-A0A8T4UZD5-F1
#
_cell.length_a   1.000
_cell.length_b   1.000
_cell.length_c   1.000
_cell.angle_alpha   90.00
_cell.angle_beta   90.00
_cell.angle_gamma   90.00
#
_symmetry.space_group_name_H-M   'P 1'
#
loop_
_entity.id
_entity.type
_entity.pdbx_description
1 polymer ?
#
loop_
_entity_poly.entity_id
_entity_poly.type
_entity_poly.pdbx_seq_one_letter_code
_entity_poly.pdbx_strand_id
1 'polypeptide(L)'
;MNKKGDMSLTTVITGIILLIVLLVVVFFFTGTFNTIGKKLGFISGTLGDDLSITVQACQNYCETAKNLPNPLERIKSMPFCTKPFAIDKNNDGKVEEDELTIKCTEPPISAKCMIPDINGIEKEAIC
;
A
#
# COMPACT_ATOMS: atom_id res chain seq x y z
N MET A 1 41.83 -50.43 16.47
CA MET A 1 41.97 -49.70 15.19
C MET A 1 40.73 -48.82 15.03
N ASN A 2 40.86 -47.49 15.09
CA ASN A 2 39.75 -46.56 14.87
C ASN A 2 40.26 -45.45 13.94
N LYS A 3 40.02 -45.59 12.63
CA LYS A 3 40.22 -44.52 11.66
C LYS A 3 39.01 -43.59 11.75
N LYS A 4 39.05 -42.63 12.68
CA LYS A 4 38.15 -41.47 12.64
C LYS A 4 38.67 -40.58 11.52
N GLY A 5 38.01 -40.64 10.38
CA GLY A 5 38.30 -39.80 9.23
C GLY A 5 38.16 -38.33 9.64
N ASP A 6 39.26 -37.61 9.53
CA ASP A 6 39.32 -36.16 9.63
C ASP A 6 38.62 -35.60 8.38
N MET A 7 37.28 -35.67 8.36
CA MET A 7 36.51 -34.97 7.35
C MET A 7 36.76 -33.49 7.60
N SER A 8 37.62 -32.91 6.76
CA SER A 8 38.00 -31.51 6.79
C SER A 8 36.78 -30.66 7.12
N LEU A 9 36.84 -29.90 8.22
CA LEU A 9 35.76 -29.03 8.68
C LEU A 9 35.18 -28.16 7.54
N THR A 10 35.99 -27.89 6.50
CA THR A 10 35.58 -27.24 5.27
C THR A 10 34.44 -27.97 4.53
N THR A 11 34.47 -29.31 4.43
CA THR A 11 33.43 -30.11 3.76
C THR A 11 32.09 -30.02 4.48
N VAL A 12 32.12 -29.99 5.82
CA VAL A 12 30.91 -29.83 6.62
C VAL A 12 30.31 -28.44 6.42
N ILE A 13 31.15 -27.39 6.44
CA ILE A 13 30.72 -26.00 6.23
C ILE A 13 30.17 -25.81 4.81
N THR A 14 30.85 -26.32 3.78
CA THR A 14 30.39 -26.23 2.39
C THR A 14 29.07 -26.97 2.19
N GLY A 15 28.88 -28.13 2.84
CA GLY A 15 27.61 -28.86 2.80
C GLY A 15 26.45 -28.07 3.38
N ILE A 16 26.66 -27.39 4.52
CA ILE A 16 25.64 -26.55 5.15
C ILE A 16 25.31 -25.33 4.27
N ILE A 17 26.32 -24.67 3.70
CA ILE A 17 26.11 -23.50 2.84
C ILE A 17 25.30 -23.87 1.59
N LEU A 18 25.63 -24.98 0.93
CA LEU A 18 24.88 -25.45 -0.24
C LEU A 18 23.41 -25.75 0.09
N LEU A 19 23.16 -26.33 1.27
CA LEU A 19 21.80 -26.63 1.73
C LEU A 19 21.00 -25.34 1.98
N ILE A 20 21.61 -24.32 2.60
CA ILE A 20 20.96 -23.02 2.82
C ILE A 20 20.65 -22.34 1.48
N VAL A 21 21.60 -22.33 0.53
CA VAL A 21 21.39 -21.73 -0.79
C VAL A 21 20.23 -22.42 -1.52
N LEU A 22 20.15 -23.75 -1.46
CA LEU A 22 19.07 -24.50 -2.08
C LEU A 22 17.72 -24.18 -1.45
N LEU A 23 17.64 -24.03 -0.12
CA LEU A 23 16.43 -23.59 0.56
C LEU A 23 16.02 -22.19 0.08
N VAL A 24 16.95 -21.23 0.03
CA VAL A 24 16.66 -19.87 -0.45
C VAL A 24 16.08 -19.91 -1.87
N VAL A 25 16.70 -20.64 -2.79
CA VAL A 25 16.19 -20.78 -4.16
C VAL A 25 14.77 -21.35 -4.16
N VAL A 26 14.50 -22.42 -3.41
CA VAL A 26 13.15 -22.99 -3.31
C VAL A 26 12.16 -21.96 -2.76
N PHE A 27 12.49 -21.23 -1.69
CA PHE A 27 11.63 -20.17 -1.13
C PHE A 27 11.34 -19.02 -2.11
N PHE A 28 12.31 -18.66 -2.95
CA PHE A 28 12.12 -17.67 -4.01
C PHE A 28 11.20 -18.20 -5.12
N PHE A 29 11.37 -19.45 -5.55
CA PHE A 29 10.57 -20.06 -6.62
C PHE A 29 9.16 -20.48 -6.15
N THR A 30 8.97 -20.87 -4.89
CA THR A 30 7.65 -21.22 -4.34
C THR A 30 6.77 -20.00 -4.08
N GLY A 31 7.27 -18.78 -4.31
CA GLY A 31 6.46 -17.58 -4.31
C GLY A 31 5.97 -17.16 -2.93
N THR A 32 6.63 -17.60 -1.84
CA THR A 32 6.32 -17.14 -0.46
C THR A 32 6.32 -15.61 -0.36
N PHE A 33 7.15 -14.92 -1.16
CA PHE A 33 7.15 -13.45 -1.25
C PHE A 33 5.84 -12.85 -1.83
N ASN A 34 5.12 -13.55 -2.70
CA ASN A 34 3.88 -13.05 -3.29
C ASN A 34 2.69 -13.07 -2.30
N THR A 35 2.78 -13.86 -1.23
CA THR A 35 1.74 -13.88 -0.18
C THR A 35 2.03 -12.88 0.93
N ILE A 36 3.30 -12.59 1.21
CA ILE A 36 3.69 -11.58 2.20
C ILE A 36 3.29 -10.17 1.73
N GLY A 37 3.48 -9.85 0.44
CA GLY A 37 3.02 -8.57 -0.13
C GLY A 37 1.49 -8.39 -0.17
N LYS A 38 0.71 -9.49 -0.16
CA LYS A 38 -0.77 -9.43 -0.16
C LYS A 38 -1.39 -9.52 1.24
N LYS A 39 -0.69 -10.09 2.22
CA LYS A 39 -1.14 -10.14 3.61
C LYS A 39 -0.67 -8.95 4.46
N LEU A 40 0.33 -8.18 4.01
CA LEU A 40 0.68 -6.90 4.64
C LEU A 40 -0.33 -5.77 4.36
N GLY A 41 -1.28 -5.99 3.46
CA GLY A 41 -2.32 -5.00 3.12
C GLY A 41 -3.70 -5.28 3.71
N PHE A 42 -3.90 -6.35 4.51
CA PHE A 42 -5.28 -6.73 4.85
C PHE A 42 -5.54 -7.52 6.16
N ILE A 43 -4.58 -7.73 7.07
CA ILE A 43 -4.87 -8.49 8.32
C ILE A 43 -4.26 -7.83 9.56
N SER A 44 -5.15 -7.17 10.32
CA SER A 44 -5.20 -7.19 11.80
C SER A 44 -4.25 -6.30 12.58
N GLY A 45 -4.34 -5.01 12.28
CA GLY A 45 -4.11 -3.90 13.18
C GLY A 45 -4.53 -2.68 12.41
N THR A 46 -5.58 -1.99 12.83
CA THR A 46 -6.03 -0.71 12.28
C THR A 46 -4.99 0.37 12.59
N LEU A 47 -3.78 0.20 12.06
CA LEU A 47 -2.92 1.34 11.78
C LEU A 47 -3.70 2.06 10.69
N GLY A 48 -4.40 3.13 11.05
CA GLY A 48 -5.10 3.96 10.08
C GLY A 48 -4.18 4.24 8.90
N ASP A 49 -4.76 4.34 7.71
CA ASP A 49 -3.99 4.73 6.53
C ASP A 49 -3.22 6.02 6.89
N ASP A 50 -1.89 5.95 6.86
CA ASP A 50 -1.01 7.08 7.18
C ASP A 50 -1.56 8.32 6.47
N LEU A 51 -1.88 9.38 7.23
CA LEU A 51 -2.54 10.57 6.69
C LEU A 51 -1.80 11.09 5.45
N SER A 52 -0.47 11.03 5.47
CA SER A 52 0.39 11.41 4.34
C SER A 52 0.20 10.54 3.09
N ILE A 53 0.07 9.22 3.25
CA ILE A 53 -0.18 8.26 2.16
C ILE A 53 -1.57 8.48 1.59
N THR A 54 -2.56 8.71 2.46
CA THR A 54 -3.93 8.97 2.03
C THR A 54 -4.05 10.29 1.27
N VAL A 55 -3.41 11.35 1.76
CA VAL A 55 -3.34 12.65 1.05
C VAL A 55 -2.71 12.46 -0.32
N GLN A 56 -1.60 11.72 -0.42
CA GLN A 56 -0.94 11.45 -1.70
C GLN A 56 -1.83 10.62 -2.64
N ALA A 57 -2.57 9.63 -2.12
CA ALA A 57 -3.54 8.86 -2.90
C ALA A 57 -4.66 9.75 -3.45
N CYS A 58 -5.21 10.65 -2.62
CA CYS A 58 -6.22 11.62 -3.05
C CYS A 58 -5.68 12.58 -4.13
N GLN A 59 -4.43 13.03 -4.02
CA GLN A 59 -3.78 13.83 -5.06
C GLN A 59 -3.63 13.04 -6.36
N ASN A 60 -3.18 11.79 -6.31
CA ASN A 60 -3.07 10.93 -7.49
C ASN A 60 -4.45 10.70 -8.16
N TYR A 61 -5.51 10.52 -7.38
CA TYR A 61 -6.86 10.41 -7.94
C TYR A 61 -7.30 11.72 -8.62
N CYS A 62 -6.97 12.87 -8.03
CA CYS A 62 -7.21 14.16 -8.65
C CYS A 62 -6.47 14.32 -9.98
N GLU A 63 -5.18 13.99 -10.03
CA GLU A 63 -4.38 14.07 -11.26
C GLU A 63 -4.90 13.12 -12.34
N THR A 64 -5.33 11.91 -11.95
CA THR A 64 -5.96 10.97 -12.88
C THR A 64 -7.26 11.55 -13.44
N ALA A 65 -8.05 12.23 -12.59
CA ALA A 65 -9.28 12.89 -13.01
C ALA A 65 -9.03 13.98 -14.04
N LYS A 66 -7.99 14.81 -13.87
CA LYS A 66 -7.65 15.88 -14.83
C LYS A 66 -7.35 15.37 -16.25
N ASN A 67 -6.84 14.15 -16.36
CA ASN A 67 -6.46 13.55 -17.64
C ASN A 67 -7.63 12.86 -18.38
N LEU A 68 -8.82 12.81 -17.77
CA LEU A 68 -10.01 12.22 -18.38
C LEU A 68 -10.81 13.23 -19.20
N PRO A 69 -11.55 12.79 -20.22
CA PRO A 69 -12.52 13.64 -20.91
C PRO A 69 -13.67 14.01 -19.95
N ASN A 70 -14.09 15.28 -19.97
CA ASN A 70 -15.07 15.87 -19.04
C ASN A 70 -14.69 15.63 -17.56
N PRO A 71 -13.49 16.06 -17.14
CA PRO A 71 -12.90 15.66 -15.87
C PRO A 71 -13.75 16.13 -14.66
N LEU A 72 -14.46 17.26 -14.78
CA LEU A 72 -15.37 17.80 -13.76
C LEU A 72 -16.60 16.91 -13.48
N GLU A 73 -17.11 16.22 -14.50
CA GLU A 73 -18.23 15.28 -14.30
C GLU A 73 -17.71 13.92 -13.82
N ARG A 74 -16.56 13.49 -14.36
CA ARG A 74 -15.99 12.18 -14.07
C ARG A 74 -15.49 12.08 -12.64
N ILE A 75 -14.90 13.14 -12.08
CA ILE A 75 -14.38 13.10 -10.70
C ILE A 75 -15.44 12.72 -9.66
N LYS A 76 -16.70 13.08 -9.87
CA LYS A 76 -17.82 12.70 -8.97
C LYS A 76 -18.00 11.19 -8.83
N SER A 77 -17.62 10.44 -9.87
CA SER A 77 -17.67 8.98 -9.91
C SER A 77 -16.33 8.30 -9.58
N MET A 78 -15.28 9.09 -9.35
CA MET A 78 -13.93 8.56 -9.11
C MET A 78 -13.67 8.26 -7.64
N PRO A 79 -12.65 7.43 -7.35
CA PRO A 79 -12.23 7.12 -5.98
C PRO A 79 -11.98 8.36 -5.11
N PHE A 80 -11.64 9.51 -5.71
CA PHE A 80 -11.54 10.77 -4.99
C PHE A 80 -12.82 11.14 -4.20
N CYS A 81 -14.00 10.96 -4.80
CA CYS A 81 -15.29 11.27 -4.16
C CYS A 81 -16.00 10.06 -3.55
N THR A 82 -15.69 8.85 -4.03
CA THR A 82 -16.46 7.64 -3.71
C THR A 82 -15.75 6.69 -2.76
N LYS A 83 -14.42 6.76 -2.63
CA LYS A 83 -13.65 5.83 -1.80
C LYS A 83 -13.50 6.40 -0.38
N PRO A 84 -14.08 5.74 0.64
CA PRO A 84 -13.79 6.07 2.03
C PRO A 84 -12.40 5.55 2.42
N PHE A 85 -11.78 6.25 3.37
CA PHE A 85 -10.53 5.87 4.02
C PHE A 85 -10.74 5.68 5.51
N ALA A 86 -9.93 4.77 6.06
CA ALA A 86 -9.88 4.43 7.46
C ALA A 86 -8.68 5.17 8.08
N ILE A 87 -8.89 6.32 8.69
CA ILE A 87 -7.80 7.11 9.31
C ILE A 87 -8.08 7.24 10.80
N ASP A 88 -7.12 6.77 11.60
CA ASP A 88 -7.06 7.01 13.04
C ASP A 88 -6.84 8.52 13.28
N LYS A 89 -7.92 9.25 13.61
CA LYS A 89 -7.86 10.71 13.83
C LYS A 89 -7.34 11.04 15.22
N ASN A 90 -7.60 10.17 16.19
CA ASN A 90 -7.28 10.40 17.60
C ASN A 90 -5.88 9.87 17.98
N ASN A 91 -5.20 9.19 17.04
CA ASN A 91 -3.90 8.56 17.17
C ASN A 91 -3.82 7.61 18.36
N ASP A 92 -4.93 6.92 18.63
CA ASP A 92 -5.05 5.94 19.72
C ASP A 92 -4.61 4.53 19.30
N GLY A 93 -4.19 4.37 18.04
CA GLY A 93 -3.77 3.12 17.44
C GLY A 93 -4.93 2.23 16.99
N LYS A 94 -6.15 2.77 16.94
CA LYS A 94 -7.36 2.09 16.48
C LYS A 94 -8.08 2.99 15.48
N VAL A 95 -8.85 2.36 14.61
CA VAL A 95 -9.80 3.08 13.74
C VAL A 95 -11.18 2.72 14.25
N GLU A 96 -11.90 3.71 14.77
CA GLU A 96 -13.28 3.57 15.23
C GLU A 96 -14.26 3.49 14.04
N GLU A 97 -15.50 3.05 14.27
CA GLU A 97 -16.48 2.87 13.19
C GLU A 97 -16.83 4.18 12.46
N ASP A 98 -16.72 5.33 13.14
CA ASP A 98 -16.90 6.67 12.59
C ASP A 98 -15.66 7.23 11.88
N GLU A 99 -14.53 6.53 11.98
CA GLU A 99 -13.25 6.86 11.34
C GLU A 99 -13.00 6.04 10.05
N LEU A 100 -13.87 5.06 9.76
CA LEU A 100 -13.82 4.19 8.58
C LEU A 100 -14.38 4.83 7.29
N THR A 101 -14.96 6.03 7.37
CA THR A 101 -15.72 6.65 6.27
C THR A 101 -15.22 8.01 5.82
N ILE A 102 -13.95 8.34 6.08
CA ILE A 102 -13.41 9.67 5.78
C ILE A 102 -13.14 9.78 4.28
N LYS A 103 -13.70 10.81 3.63
CA LYS A 103 -13.45 11.10 2.20
C LYS A 103 -12.26 12.04 2.01
N CYS A 104 -11.70 12.07 0.80
CA CYS A 104 -10.59 12.98 0.45
C CYS A 104 -10.87 14.45 0.78
N THR A 105 -12.11 14.91 0.65
CA THR A 105 -12.53 16.29 0.90
C THR A 105 -12.81 16.60 2.38
N GLU A 106 -12.83 15.58 3.25
CA GLU A 106 -13.17 15.72 4.66
C GLU A 106 -11.90 15.77 5.54
N PRO A 107 -11.96 16.45 6.70
CA PRO A 107 -10.86 16.41 7.65
C PRO A 107 -10.69 14.99 8.22
N PRO A 108 -9.43 14.52 8.44
CA PRO A 108 -8.16 15.27 8.43
C PRO A 108 -7.48 15.41 7.06
N ILE A 109 -7.98 14.78 5.99
CA ILE A 109 -7.32 14.75 4.67
C ILE A 109 -7.41 16.12 4.00
N SER A 110 -8.60 16.72 3.95
CA SER A 110 -8.89 18.04 3.36
C SER A 110 -8.21 18.29 2.00
N ALA A 111 -8.10 17.26 1.15
CA ALA A 111 -7.44 17.35 -0.14
C ALA A 111 -8.30 18.15 -1.12
N LYS A 112 -7.73 19.21 -1.69
CA LYS A 112 -8.37 20.03 -2.72
C LYS A 112 -7.97 19.54 -4.10
N CYS A 113 -8.95 19.34 -4.98
CA CYS A 113 -8.70 18.96 -6.36
C CYS A 113 -9.18 20.06 -7.30
N MET A 114 -8.27 20.65 -8.07
CA MET A 114 -8.60 21.65 -9.10
C MET A 114 -8.62 21.02 -10.49
N ILE A 115 -9.75 21.07 -11.17
CA ILE A 115 -9.97 20.42 -12.47
C ILE A 115 -10.40 21.46 -13.51
N PRO A 116 -9.83 21.43 -14.73
CA PRO A 116 -10.28 22.30 -15.82
C PRO A 116 -11.68 21.90 -16.29
N ASP A 117 -12.55 22.89 -16.50
CA ASP A 117 -13.84 22.70 -17.15
C ASP A 117 -13.71 22.63 -18.69
N ILE A 118 -14.83 22.49 -19.40
CA ILE A 118 -14.88 22.45 -20.86
C ILE A 118 -14.33 23.71 -21.54
N ASN A 119 -14.21 24.81 -20.80
CA ASN A 119 -13.64 26.08 -21.26
C ASN A 119 -12.18 26.27 -20.80
N GLY A 120 -11.58 25.25 -20.16
CA GLY A 120 -10.23 25.31 -19.61
C GLY A 120 -10.11 26.10 -18.30
N ILE A 121 -11.22 26.45 -17.65
CA ILE A 121 -11.22 27.18 -16.37
C ILE A 121 -11.07 26.17 -15.23
N GLU A 122 -10.04 26.33 -14.40
CA GLU A 122 -9.85 25.50 -13.22
C GLU A 122 -10.97 25.74 -12.19
N LYS A 123 -11.65 24.66 -11.80
CA LYS A 123 -12.69 24.66 -10.78
C LYS A 123 -12.36 23.62 -9.71
N GLU A 124 -12.70 23.93 -8.47
CA GLU A 124 -12.59 22.97 -7.38
C GLU A 124 -13.61 21.85 -7.59
N ALA A 125 -13.14 20.60 -7.53
CA ALA A 125 -13.98 19.43 -7.66
C ALA A 125 -14.80 19.25 -6.38
N ILE A 126 -16.12 19.29 -6.54
CA ILE A 126 -17.07 19.10 -5.44
C ILE A 126 -17.55 17.66 -5.47
N CYS A 127 -17.21 16.96 -4.39
CA CYS A 127 -17.86 15.73 -3.92
C CYS A 127 -18.95 16.14 -2.91
#